data_AF-A0A9P9Q9G6-F1
#
_entry.id   AF-A0A9P9Q9G6-F1
#
_cell.length_a   1.000
_cell.length_b   1.000
_cell.length_c   1.000
_cell.angle_alpha   90.00
_cell.angle_beta   90.00
_cell.angle_gamma   90.00
#
_symmetry.space_group_name_H-M   'P 1'
#
loop_
_entity.id
_entity.type
_entity.pdbx_description
1 polymer ?
#
loop_
_entity_poly.entity_id
_entity_poly.type
_entity_poly.pdbx_seq_one_letter_code
_entity_poly.pdbx_strand_id
1 'polypeptide(L)'
;MPHTSINQDPELGSEQPTTSPAEVRRRRDVIVPGFRTRPPFRIWLRHHWLDIATQLLCLLTAFLIYSFAPLVLPQYFPLYPGIERTEWGRAYGKPYMAEYITTLVSAVVSFAAPAVIMGAVSLWGTREFEDGNAALIGLGYALATGTLFQSFIKIFIGGLRPHFLSVCDPLIPPPIPGFASPGPSNRLYYMASQVCTGDANKVKEAQMSFPSGHSCAAFAGFGFLGLWLNAKFKIFGSGRRSKFPNTPKSVEKQDTETGGGNGGNQTQGRIQQWKLVMFAAPWCIAILLAGSKVRDEWHHPIDVLFGALVGTAFAHMAFRMVYRSVYDWRDNHIPMER
;
A
#
# COMPACT_ATOMS: atom_id res chain seq x y z
N MET A 1 -49.28 78.49 34.64
CA MET A 1 -48.39 78.51 35.82
C MET A 1 -49.19 78.02 37.02
N PRO A 2 -48.62 77.31 38.02
CA PRO A 2 -47.30 76.64 38.08
C PRO A 2 -47.33 75.21 38.70
N HIS A 3 -46.19 74.50 38.58
CA HIS A 3 -45.43 73.66 39.54
C HIS A 3 -46.16 72.95 40.71
N THR A 4 -45.79 71.75 41.21
CA THR A 4 -44.46 71.24 41.62
C THR A 4 -44.60 69.76 42.05
N SER A 5 -43.78 68.84 41.53
CA SER A 5 -42.70 68.09 42.21
C SER A 5 -43.08 67.10 43.33
N ILE A 6 -42.76 65.81 43.15
CA ILE A 6 -42.03 64.98 44.14
C ILE A 6 -41.06 64.07 43.37
N ASN A 7 -39.79 64.11 43.79
CA ASN A 7 -38.64 63.35 43.33
C ASN A 7 -38.35 62.16 44.27
N GLN A 8 -37.85 61.06 43.68
CA GLN A 8 -36.73 60.16 44.08
C GLN A 8 -36.79 59.46 45.46
N ASP A 9 -36.44 58.16 45.57
CA ASP A 9 -35.04 57.66 45.54
C ASP A 9 -34.95 56.09 45.36
N PRO A 10 -33.74 55.46 45.30
CA PRO A 10 -33.36 54.46 44.27
C PRO A 10 -32.96 53.07 44.81
N GLU A 11 -32.84 52.05 43.95
CA GLU A 11 -31.95 50.90 44.21
C GLU A 11 -31.28 50.32 42.94
N LEU A 12 -29.94 50.42 42.97
CA LEU A 12 -28.93 49.40 42.66
C LEU A 12 -28.86 48.79 41.24
N GLY A 13 -28.03 49.43 40.41
CA GLY A 13 -27.50 48.84 39.18
C GLY A 13 -26.51 47.71 39.46
N SER A 14 -26.77 46.54 38.87
CA SER A 14 -25.76 45.51 38.63
C SER A 14 -25.49 45.45 37.13
N GLU A 15 -24.39 46.06 36.69
CA GLU A 15 -23.89 45.89 35.32
C GLU A 15 -23.32 44.47 35.18
N GLN A 16 -24.04 43.59 34.49
CA GLN A 16 -23.44 42.41 33.87
C GLN A 16 -22.84 42.79 32.51
N PRO A 17 -21.61 42.36 32.17
CA PRO A 17 -21.04 42.61 30.86
C PRO A 17 -21.80 41.76 29.83
N THR A 18 -22.62 42.41 29.02
CA THR A 18 -23.35 41.79 27.91
C THR A 18 -22.36 41.47 26.77
N THR A 19 -21.66 40.34 26.88
CA THR A 19 -20.91 39.81 25.74
C THR A 19 -21.89 39.46 24.64
N SER A 20 -21.75 40.11 23.47
CA SER A 20 -22.67 39.93 22.35
C SER A 20 -22.66 38.46 21.86
N PRO A 21 -23.77 37.95 21.29
CA PRO A 21 -23.83 36.58 20.76
C PRO A 21 -22.77 36.31 19.68
N ALA A 22 -22.24 37.35 19.03
CA ALA A 22 -21.17 37.26 18.04
C ALA A 22 -19.80 36.99 18.66
N GLU A 23 -19.62 37.29 19.95
CA GLU A 23 -18.37 37.13 20.70
C GLU A 23 -18.25 35.75 21.35
N VAL A 24 -19.39 35.13 21.70
CA VAL A 24 -19.46 33.72 22.12
C VAL A 24 -19.21 32.78 20.94
N ARG A 25 -19.67 33.14 19.72
CA ARG A 25 -19.44 32.35 18.50
C ARG A 25 -17.98 32.37 18.01
N ARG A 26 -17.14 33.23 18.60
CA ARG A 26 -15.70 33.31 18.33
C ARG A 26 -14.84 32.64 19.43
N ARG A 27 -15.45 31.90 20.36
CA ARG A 27 -14.71 31.04 21.30
C ARG A 27 -14.35 29.73 20.61
N ARG A 28 -13.13 29.73 20.05
CA ARG A 28 -12.25 28.57 19.79
C ARG A 28 -13.02 27.30 19.40
N ASP A 29 -13.04 26.99 18.11
CA ASP A 29 -13.06 25.60 17.68
C ASP A 29 -11.87 24.92 18.35
N VAL A 30 -12.08 24.37 19.54
CA VAL A 30 -11.12 23.49 20.18
C VAL A 30 -10.95 22.39 19.15
N ILE A 31 -9.74 22.26 18.61
CA ILE A 31 -9.38 21.15 17.73
C ILE A 31 -9.37 19.91 18.64
N VAL A 32 -10.55 19.40 18.96
CA VAL A 32 -10.70 18.14 19.67
C VAL A 32 -10.35 17.07 18.64
N PRO A 33 -9.30 16.27 18.85
CA PRO A 33 -9.00 15.14 17.97
C PRO A 33 -10.19 14.18 18.00
N GLY A 34 -10.73 13.79 16.85
CA GLY A 34 -11.84 12.85 16.80
C GLY A 34 -12.67 12.88 15.52
N PHE A 35 -13.23 11.72 15.19
CA PHE A 35 -14.19 11.58 14.10
C PHE A 35 -15.52 12.21 14.46
N ARG A 36 -16.16 12.85 13.47
CA ARG A 36 -17.49 13.47 13.64
C ARG A 36 -18.60 12.41 13.81
N THR A 37 -18.44 11.24 13.20
CA THR A 37 -19.48 10.21 13.07
C THR A 37 -18.94 8.81 13.39
N ARG A 38 -18.50 8.58 14.64
CA ARG A 38 -18.04 7.25 15.06
C ARG A 38 -19.21 6.38 15.53
N PRO A 39 -19.52 5.23 14.88
CA PRO A 39 -20.52 4.31 15.38
C PRO A 39 -20.02 3.60 16.66
N PRO A 40 -20.94 3.15 17.55
CA PRO A 40 -20.60 2.26 18.65
C PRO A 40 -19.87 1.01 18.15
N PHE A 41 -18.86 0.55 18.89
CA PHE A 41 -18.00 -0.58 18.48
C PHE A 41 -18.79 -1.84 18.10
N ARG A 42 -19.87 -2.15 18.82
CA ARG A 42 -20.71 -3.32 18.53
C ARG A 42 -21.41 -3.24 17.17
N ILE A 43 -21.85 -2.04 16.77
CA ILE A 43 -22.49 -1.82 15.47
C ILE A 43 -21.45 -1.92 14.37
N TRP A 44 -20.29 -1.28 14.56
CA TRP A 44 -19.16 -1.38 13.64
C TRP A 44 -18.75 -2.84 13.41
N LEU A 45 -18.54 -3.60 14.49
CA LEU A 45 -18.12 -4.99 14.41
C LEU A 45 -19.18 -5.83 13.69
N ARG A 46 -20.47 -5.61 13.95
CA ARG A 46 -21.56 -6.31 13.26
C ARG A 46 -21.60 -6.04 11.74
N HIS A 47 -21.18 -4.86 11.28
CA HIS A 47 -21.13 -4.56 9.84
C HIS A 47 -19.87 -5.13 9.17
N HIS A 48 -18.74 -5.17 9.90
CA HIS A 48 -17.44 -5.49 9.31
C HIS A 48 -16.85 -6.84 9.72
N TRP A 49 -17.53 -7.65 10.53
CA TRP A 49 -16.98 -8.94 10.99
C TRP A 49 -16.65 -9.88 9.81
N LEU A 50 -17.44 -9.86 8.73
CA LEU A 50 -17.16 -10.65 7.54
C LEU A 50 -15.88 -10.21 6.85
N ASP A 51 -15.63 -8.89 6.77
CA ASP A 51 -14.39 -8.36 6.21
C ASP A 51 -13.18 -8.81 7.04
N ILE A 52 -13.26 -8.67 8.37
CA ILE A 52 -12.20 -9.06 9.30
C ILE A 52 -11.97 -10.58 9.23
N ALA A 53 -13.04 -11.38 9.30
CA ALA A 53 -12.95 -12.83 9.25
C ALA A 53 -12.34 -13.32 7.94
N THR A 54 -12.72 -12.73 6.81
CA THR A 54 -12.16 -13.08 5.49
C THR A 54 -10.68 -12.77 5.41
N GLN A 55 -10.25 -11.60 5.88
CA GLN A 55 -8.83 -11.23 5.88
C GLN A 55 -8.00 -12.16 6.79
N LEU A 56 -8.50 -12.45 8.00
CA LEU A 56 -7.85 -13.38 8.91
C LEU A 56 -7.78 -14.80 8.34
N LEU A 57 -8.85 -15.25 7.67
CA LEU A 57 -8.87 -16.55 6.99
C LEU A 57 -7.82 -16.59 5.87
N CYS A 58 -7.75 -15.57 5.01
CA CYS A 58 -6.73 -15.50 3.97
C CYS A 58 -5.31 -15.58 4.53
N LEU A 59 -5.02 -14.82 5.59
CA LEU A 59 -3.70 -14.81 6.23
C LEU A 59 -3.38 -16.15 6.91
N LEU A 60 -4.36 -16.74 7.60
CA LEU A 60 -4.22 -18.05 8.22
C LEU A 60 -3.95 -19.13 7.16
N THR A 61 -4.74 -19.16 6.09
CA THR A 61 -4.53 -20.10 4.98
C THR A 61 -3.16 -19.91 4.35
N ALA A 62 -2.72 -18.66 4.13
CA ALA A 62 -1.40 -18.38 3.57
C ALA A 62 -0.27 -18.87 4.49
N PHE A 63 -0.40 -18.69 5.81
CA PHE A 63 0.54 -19.18 6.81
C PHE A 63 0.59 -20.71 6.85
N LEU A 64 -0.57 -21.38 6.81
CA LEU A 64 -0.65 -22.84 6.79
C LEU A 64 -0.02 -23.42 5.52
N ILE A 65 -0.28 -22.81 4.36
CA ILE A 65 0.35 -23.19 3.10
C ILE A 65 1.87 -23.07 3.21
N TYR A 66 2.38 -21.92 3.67
CA TYR A 66 3.82 -21.70 3.79
C TYR A 66 4.49 -22.70 4.74
N SER A 67 3.87 -22.95 5.88
CA SER A 67 4.45 -23.78 6.94
C SER A 67 4.42 -25.27 6.58
N PHE A 68 3.29 -25.76 6.06
CA PHE A 68 3.03 -27.19 5.98
C PHE A 68 2.97 -27.75 4.56
N ALA A 69 2.68 -26.95 3.54
CA ALA A 69 2.57 -27.49 2.19
C ALA A 69 3.96 -27.90 1.65
N PRO A 70 4.08 -29.08 1.01
CA PRO A 70 5.24 -29.40 0.19
C PRO A 70 5.19 -28.63 -1.13
N LEU A 71 6.32 -28.57 -1.84
CA LEU A 71 6.34 -28.07 -3.20
C LEU A 71 5.56 -29.04 -4.11
N VAL A 72 4.67 -28.50 -4.93
CA VAL A 72 3.82 -29.28 -5.85
C VAL A 72 4.61 -29.67 -7.09
N LEU A 73 5.34 -28.74 -7.69
CA LEU A 73 6.21 -29.02 -8.82
C LEU A 73 7.65 -29.23 -8.34
N PRO A 74 8.27 -30.39 -8.63
CA PRO A 74 9.65 -30.66 -8.25
C PRO A 74 10.60 -29.82 -9.10
N GLN A 75 11.58 -29.20 -8.42
CA GLN A 75 12.62 -28.43 -9.08
C GLN A 75 13.87 -29.31 -9.27
N TYR A 76 14.29 -29.46 -10.52
CA TYR A 76 15.51 -30.16 -10.87
C TYR A 76 16.64 -29.17 -11.12
N PHE A 77 17.85 -29.53 -10.72
CA PHE A 77 19.05 -28.76 -11.02
C PHE A 77 20.21 -29.64 -11.49
N PRO A 78 21.08 -29.13 -12.37
CA PRO A 78 22.25 -29.88 -12.80
C PRO A 78 23.24 -30.00 -11.63
N LEU A 79 23.91 -31.14 -11.50
CA LEU A 79 25.00 -31.33 -10.54
C LEU A 79 26.12 -32.16 -11.15
N TYR A 80 27.34 -31.67 -11.07
CA TYR A 80 28.56 -32.34 -11.54
C TYR A 80 29.81 -31.70 -10.91
N PRO A 81 30.95 -32.39 -10.89
CA PRO A 81 32.20 -31.82 -10.38
C PRO A 81 32.60 -30.55 -11.13
N GLY A 82 32.89 -29.46 -10.42
CA GLY A 82 33.27 -28.18 -11.02
C GLY A 82 32.10 -27.26 -11.39
N ILE A 83 30.86 -27.62 -11.03
CA ILE A 83 29.67 -26.81 -11.34
C ILE A 83 29.75 -25.39 -10.77
N GLU A 84 30.42 -25.20 -9.63
CA GLU A 84 30.61 -23.92 -8.96
C GLU A 84 31.34 -22.89 -9.83
N ARG A 85 32.13 -23.35 -10.81
CA ARG A 85 32.88 -22.49 -11.74
C ARG A 85 32.03 -22.00 -12.90
N THR A 86 30.90 -22.65 -13.17
CA THR A 86 30.01 -22.33 -14.28
C THR A 86 29.13 -21.13 -14.00
N GLU A 87 28.55 -20.54 -15.04
CA GLU A 87 27.63 -19.40 -14.90
C GLU A 87 26.45 -19.75 -13.99
N TRP A 88 25.86 -20.93 -14.17
CA TRP A 88 24.76 -21.42 -13.33
C TRP A 88 25.21 -21.60 -11.87
N GLY A 89 26.36 -22.25 -11.64
CA GLY A 89 26.88 -22.42 -10.28
C GLY A 89 27.20 -21.10 -9.58
N ARG A 90 27.69 -20.08 -10.30
CA ARG A 90 27.92 -18.73 -9.74
C ARG A 90 26.62 -17.97 -9.45
N ALA A 91 25.56 -18.25 -10.20
CA ALA A 91 24.24 -17.65 -9.99
C ALA A 91 23.53 -18.22 -8.75
N TYR A 92 23.69 -19.52 -8.49
CA TYR A 92 23.03 -20.25 -7.38
C TYR A 92 23.95 -20.62 -6.20
N GLY A 93 25.24 -20.28 -6.29
CA GLY A 93 26.26 -20.52 -5.27
C GLY A 93 26.67 -19.28 -4.49
N LYS A 94 25.80 -18.26 -4.43
CA LYS A 94 26.03 -17.08 -3.58
C LYS A 94 26.06 -17.48 -2.10
N PRO A 95 26.78 -16.75 -1.24
CA PRO A 95 26.80 -17.04 0.19
C PRO A 95 25.40 -16.82 0.80
N TYR A 96 25.04 -17.66 1.78
CA TYR A 96 23.84 -17.46 2.59
C TYR A 96 24.03 -16.25 3.52
N MET A 97 23.29 -15.18 3.26
CA MET A 97 23.32 -13.94 4.05
C MET A 97 22.04 -13.80 4.88
N ALA A 98 22.16 -13.19 6.06
CA ALA A 98 20.97 -12.82 6.83
C ALA A 98 20.16 -11.75 6.09
N GLU A 99 18.83 -11.83 6.21
CA GLU A 99 17.93 -10.83 5.63
C GLU A 99 18.19 -9.44 6.24
N TYR A 100 18.36 -8.40 5.42
CA TYR A 100 18.38 -7.02 5.92
C TYR A 100 17.03 -6.62 6.52
N ILE A 101 15.96 -7.03 5.84
CA ILE A 101 14.58 -6.79 6.24
C ILE A 101 13.91 -8.14 6.28
N THR A 102 13.60 -8.60 7.49
CA THR A 102 12.96 -9.91 7.69
C THR A 102 11.52 -9.89 7.17
N THR A 103 11.02 -11.09 6.86
CA THR A 103 9.64 -11.27 6.38
C THR A 103 8.61 -10.60 7.29
N LEU A 104 8.74 -10.77 8.61
CA LEU A 104 7.85 -10.17 9.59
C LEU A 104 7.92 -8.64 9.59
N VAL A 105 9.14 -8.07 9.57
CA VAL A 105 9.32 -6.61 9.55
C VAL A 105 8.73 -6.01 8.28
N SER A 106 8.97 -6.64 7.12
CA SER A 106 8.39 -6.18 5.86
C SER A 106 6.86 -6.20 5.90
N ALA A 107 6.25 -7.27 6.41
CA ALA A 107 4.80 -7.39 6.53
C ALA A 107 4.21 -6.33 7.47
N VAL A 108 4.81 -6.15 8.65
CA VAL A 108 4.37 -5.16 9.64
C VAL A 108 4.50 -3.75 9.10
N VAL A 109 5.64 -3.38 8.50
CA VAL A 109 5.85 -2.04 7.95
C VAL A 109 4.90 -1.75 6.79
N SER A 110 4.65 -2.73 5.93
CA SER A 110 3.75 -2.58 4.77
C SER A 110 2.29 -2.38 5.18
N PHE A 111 1.89 -2.80 6.38
CA PHE A 111 0.57 -2.48 6.95
C PHE A 111 0.60 -1.20 7.80
N ALA A 112 1.48 -1.17 8.80
CA ALA A 112 1.48 -0.16 9.84
C ALA A 112 1.81 1.23 9.31
N ALA A 113 2.80 1.38 8.41
CA ALA A 113 3.16 2.70 7.90
C ALA A 113 2.02 3.31 7.06
N PRO A 114 1.44 2.61 6.06
CA PRO A 114 0.22 3.08 5.40
C PRO A 114 -0.93 3.35 6.35
N ALA A 115 -1.23 2.44 7.28
CA ALA A 115 -2.33 2.58 8.23
C ALA A 115 -2.19 3.84 9.11
N VAL A 116 -0.99 4.12 9.61
CA VAL A 116 -0.69 5.32 10.40
C VAL A 116 -0.87 6.58 9.57
N ILE A 117 -0.37 6.62 8.33
CA ILE A 117 -0.50 7.79 7.46
C ILE A 117 -1.97 8.04 7.10
N MET A 118 -2.70 7.01 6.69
CA MET A 118 -4.12 7.13 6.34
C MET A 118 -4.97 7.49 7.56
N GLY A 119 -4.69 6.86 8.71
CA GLY A 119 -5.34 7.16 9.98
C GLY A 119 -5.11 8.60 10.41
N ALA A 120 -3.87 9.09 10.34
CA ALA A 120 -3.53 10.48 10.65
C ALA A 120 -4.30 11.46 9.75
N VAL A 121 -4.21 11.28 8.43
CA VAL A 121 -4.89 12.18 7.48
C VAL A 121 -6.42 12.10 7.65
N SER A 122 -6.98 10.93 7.99
CA SER A 122 -8.42 10.79 8.25
C SER A 122 -8.85 11.44 9.57
N LEU A 123 -8.01 11.38 10.61
CA LEU A 123 -8.28 11.97 11.92
C LEU A 123 -8.19 13.51 11.92
N TRP A 124 -7.21 14.07 11.20
CA TRP A 124 -6.97 15.51 11.17
C TRP A 124 -7.57 16.22 9.96
N GLY A 125 -7.67 15.54 8.82
CA GLY A 125 -8.13 16.11 7.54
C GLY A 125 -9.63 15.95 7.34
N THR A 126 -10.06 14.75 6.92
CA THR A 126 -11.47 14.49 6.55
C THR A 126 -12.39 14.45 7.77
N ARG A 127 -11.89 13.96 8.90
CA ARG A 127 -12.62 13.79 10.17
C ARG A 127 -13.86 12.90 10.04
N GLU A 128 -13.91 12.07 9.00
CA GLU A 128 -14.97 11.11 8.70
C GLU A 128 -14.48 9.69 9.01
N PHE A 129 -15.19 9.00 9.90
CA PHE A 129 -14.79 7.65 10.34
C PHE A 129 -14.89 6.64 9.20
N GLU A 130 -15.94 6.73 8.39
CA GLU A 130 -16.21 5.78 7.31
C GLU A 130 -15.09 5.76 6.27
N ASP A 131 -14.53 6.92 5.94
CA ASP A 131 -13.43 7.01 5.00
C ASP A 131 -12.15 6.34 5.53
N GLY A 132 -11.78 6.64 6.78
CA GLY A 132 -10.62 6.00 7.42
C GLY A 132 -10.81 4.49 7.57
N ASN A 133 -12.02 4.06 7.92
CA ASN A 133 -12.39 2.64 8.02
C ASN A 133 -12.31 1.94 6.66
N ALA A 134 -12.88 2.54 5.60
CA ALA A 134 -12.81 2.01 4.24
C ALA A 134 -11.35 1.88 3.77
N ALA A 135 -10.51 2.87 4.06
CA ALA A 135 -9.08 2.84 3.74
C ALA A 135 -8.35 1.68 4.44
N LEU A 136 -8.59 1.48 5.74
CA LEU A 136 -7.97 0.40 6.51
C LEU A 136 -8.46 -1.00 6.08
N ILE A 137 -9.76 -1.14 5.81
CA ILE A 137 -10.33 -2.40 5.29
C ILE A 137 -9.72 -2.71 3.93
N GLY A 138 -9.64 -1.73 3.02
CA GLY A 138 -9.04 -1.89 1.70
C GLY A 138 -7.56 -2.28 1.77
N LEU A 139 -6.77 -1.61 2.64
CA LEU A 139 -5.38 -1.97 2.89
C LEU A 139 -5.24 -3.42 3.39
N GLY A 140 -6.09 -3.82 4.35
CA GLY A 140 -6.11 -5.18 4.87
C GLY A 140 -6.41 -6.22 3.79
N TYR A 141 -7.39 -5.96 2.93
CA TYR A 141 -7.68 -6.83 1.78
C TYR A 141 -6.51 -6.91 0.80
N ALA A 142 -5.89 -5.79 0.44
CA ALA A 142 -4.75 -5.77 -0.49
C ALA A 142 -3.61 -6.68 -0.01
N LEU A 143 -3.28 -6.59 1.28
CA LEU A 143 -2.21 -7.40 1.89
C LEU A 143 -2.64 -8.86 2.10
N ALA A 144 -3.84 -9.10 2.64
CA ALA A 144 -4.29 -10.46 2.96
C ALA A 144 -4.48 -11.32 1.69
N THR A 145 -5.18 -10.79 0.69
CA THR A 145 -5.43 -11.51 -0.57
C THR A 145 -4.17 -11.64 -1.42
N GLY A 146 -3.34 -10.59 -1.46
CA GLY A 146 -2.02 -10.65 -2.11
C GLY A 146 -1.13 -11.72 -1.48
N THR A 147 -1.06 -11.77 -0.15
CA THR A 147 -0.29 -12.77 0.61
C THR A 147 -0.78 -14.20 0.35
N LEU A 148 -2.09 -14.43 0.35
CA LEU A 148 -2.63 -15.73 0.01
C LEU A 148 -2.27 -16.16 -1.41
N PHE A 149 -2.45 -15.25 -2.37
CA PHE A 149 -2.18 -15.54 -3.78
C PHE A 149 -0.71 -15.88 -4.03
N GLN A 150 0.23 -15.11 -3.48
CA GLN A 150 1.65 -15.44 -3.63
C GLN A 150 2.03 -16.75 -2.92
N SER A 151 1.42 -17.10 -1.77
CA SER A 151 1.70 -18.36 -1.09
C SER A 151 1.30 -19.55 -1.96
N PHE A 152 0.19 -19.45 -2.70
CA PHE A 152 -0.16 -20.45 -3.70
C PHE A 152 0.90 -20.54 -4.81
N ILE A 153 1.28 -19.42 -5.44
CA ILE A 153 2.29 -19.46 -6.51
C ILE A 153 3.61 -20.04 -6.01
N LYS A 154 3.99 -19.73 -4.76
CA LYS A 154 5.25 -20.16 -4.16
C LYS A 154 5.38 -21.68 -4.00
N ILE A 155 4.27 -22.36 -3.71
CA ILE A 155 4.25 -23.84 -3.62
C ILE A 155 4.06 -24.51 -4.98
N PHE A 156 3.42 -23.83 -5.94
CA PHE A 156 3.18 -24.37 -7.28
C PHE A 156 4.38 -24.21 -8.19
N ILE A 157 4.87 -22.98 -8.37
CA ILE A 157 5.97 -22.66 -9.29
C ILE A 157 7.31 -22.81 -8.57
N GLY A 158 7.44 -22.20 -7.39
CA GLY A 158 8.70 -22.19 -6.63
C GLY A 158 9.88 -21.62 -7.43
N GLY A 159 11.09 -21.81 -6.92
CA GLY A 159 12.31 -21.40 -7.61
C GLY A 159 13.52 -21.46 -6.70
N LEU A 160 14.69 -21.76 -7.25
CA LEU A 160 15.93 -21.78 -6.48
C LEU A 160 16.37 -20.35 -6.18
N ARG A 161 16.78 -20.08 -4.94
CA ARG A 161 17.34 -18.79 -4.54
C ARG A 161 18.80 -18.67 -4.97
N PRO A 162 19.35 -17.45 -5.11
CA PRO A 162 20.76 -17.24 -5.45
C PRO A 162 21.77 -17.95 -4.51
N HIS A 163 21.39 -18.19 -3.25
CA HIS A 163 22.22 -18.88 -2.27
C HIS A 163 21.92 -20.39 -2.14
N PHE A 164 21.12 -20.98 -3.04
CA PHE A 164 20.64 -22.35 -2.92
C PHE A 164 21.75 -23.39 -2.73
N LEU A 165 22.82 -23.37 -3.54
CA LEU A 165 23.90 -24.35 -3.44
C LEU A 165 24.67 -24.25 -2.12
N SER A 166 24.81 -23.04 -1.57
CA SER A 166 25.48 -22.82 -0.28
C SER A 166 24.70 -23.42 0.90
N VAL A 167 23.38 -23.51 0.77
CA VAL A 167 22.48 -24.07 1.78
C VAL A 167 22.25 -25.57 1.54
N CYS A 168 22.17 -25.98 0.28
CA CYS A 168 21.99 -27.37 -0.13
C CYS A 168 23.17 -28.23 0.34
N ASP A 169 24.40 -27.71 0.21
CA ASP A 169 25.64 -28.47 0.44
C ASP A 169 25.58 -29.84 -0.28
N PRO A 170 25.58 -29.86 -1.62
CA PRO A 170 25.24 -31.06 -2.37
C PRO A 170 26.35 -32.11 -2.34
N LEU A 171 25.99 -33.35 -2.01
CA LEU A 171 26.86 -34.51 -2.21
C LEU A 171 26.81 -34.95 -3.68
N ILE A 172 27.94 -34.83 -4.39
CA ILE A 172 28.04 -35.24 -5.79
C ILE A 172 28.17 -36.77 -5.85
N PRO A 173 27.23 -37.50 -6.50
CA PRO A 173 27.33 -38.94 -6.62
C PRO A 173 28.61 -39.36 -7.37
N PRO A 174 29.26 -40.47 -6.97
CA PRO A 174 30.45 -40.94 -7.66
C PRO A 174 30.12 -41.34 -9.11
N PRO A 175 31.09 -41.25 -10.04
CA PRO A 175 30.90 -41.71 -11.41
C PRO A 175 30.50 -43.19 -11.45
N ILE A 176 29.51 -43.52 -12.27
CA ILE A 176 29.11 -44.92 -12.49
C ILE A 176 30.09 -45.55 -13.50
N PRO A 177 30.78 -46.65 -13.16
CA PRO A 177 31.66 -47.34 -14.10
C PRO A 177 30.94 -47.71 -15.39
N GLY A 178 31.54 -47.41 -16.55
CA GLY A 178 30.96 -47.67 -17.87
C GLY A 178 30.04 -46.57 -18.41
N PHE A 179 29.73 -45.54 -17.62
CA PHE A 179 29.02 -44.34 -18.07
C PHE A 179 29.95 -43.12 -18.09
N ALA A 180 29.71 -42.19 -19.02
CA ALA A 180 30.44 -40.93 -19.05
C ALA A 180 30.19 -40.14 -17.76
N SER A 181 31.27 -39.67 -17.12
CA SER A 181 31.15 -38.86 -15.91
C SER A 181 30.29 -37.62 -16.17
N PRO A 182 29.43 -37.22 -15.21
CA PRO A 182 28.68 -35.98 -15.31
C PRO A 182 29.64 -34.79 -15.51
N GLY A 183 29.32 -33.92 -16.45
CA GLY A 183 30.17 -32.77 -16.78
C GLY A 183 29.41 -31.71 -17.55
N PRO A 184 30.09 -30.64 -18.00
CA PRO A 184 29.46 -29.52 -18.69
C PRO A 184 28.65 -29.93 -19.94
N SER A 185 29.11 -30.96 -20.65
CA SER A 185 28.52 -31.55 -21.86
C SER A 185 27.58 -32.73 -21.60
N ASN A 186 27.65 -33.37 -20.43
CA ASN A 186 26.79 -34.50 -20.03
C ASN A 186 26.20 -34.22 -18.64
N ARG A 187 25.11 -33.45 -18.60
CA ARG A 187 24.53 -32.95 -17.34
C ARG A 187 23.52 -33.95 -16.78
N LEU A 188 23.71 -34.35 -15.53
CA LEU A 188 22.69 -35.07 -14.76
C LEU A 188 21.94 -34.08 -13.88
N TYR A 189 20.63 -34.31 -13.74
CA TYR A 189 19.72 -33.47 -12.99
C TYR A 189 19.21 -34.19 -11.75
N TYR A 190 19.17 -33.47 -10.63
CA TYR A 190 18.79 -34.01 -9.32
C TYR A 190 17.75 -33.11 -8.65
N MET A 191 16.96 -33.70 -7.77
CA MET A 191 16.14 -32.98 -6.81
C MET A 191 16.94 -32.71 -5.53
N ALA A 192 16.56 -31.66 -4.81
CA ALA A 192 17.22 -31.31 -3.55
C ALA A 192 17.16 -32.46 -2.52
N SER A 193 16.03 -33.19 -2.48
CA SER A 193 15.83 -34.34 -1.58
C SER A 193 16.78 -35.52 -1.83
N GLN A 194 17.45 -35.57 -2.98
CA GLN A 194 18.33 -36.67 -3.36
C GLN A 194 19.80 -36.41 -3.01
N VAL A 195 20.21 -35.14 -2.95
CA VAL A 195 21.64 -34.77 -2.93
C VAL A 195 22.01 -33.73 -1.87
N CYS A 196 21.07 -32.92 -1.36
CA CYS A 196 21.40 -31.89 -0.37
C CYS A 196 21.58 -32.51 1.02
N THR A 197 22.66 -32.14 1.72
CA THR A 197 22.94 -32.56 3.11
C THR A 197 22.76 -31.45 4.15
N GLY A 198 22.47 -30.22 3.71
CA GLY A 198 22.21 -29.09 4.60
C GLY A 198 20.90 -29.18 5.38
N ASP A 199 20.61 -28.12 6.16
CA ASP A 199 19.40 -28.01 6.98
C ASP A 199 18.12 -28.09 6.12
N ALA A 200 17.27 -29.07 6.39
CA ALA A 200 16.07 -29.35 5.60
C ALA A 200 15.10 -28.16 5.49
N ASN A 201 14.95 -27.36 6.55
CA ASN A 201 14.07 -26.19 6.53
C ASN A 201 14.65 -25.09 5.66
N LYS A 202 15.96 -24.83 5.78
CA LYS A 202 16.64 -23.85 4.93
C LYS A 202 16.67 -24.28 3.47
N VAL A 203 16.86 -25.57 3.19
CA VAL A 203 16.83 -26.13 1.83
C VAL A 203 15.44 -26.05 1.23
N LYS A 204 14.38 -26.36 2.00
CA LYS A 204 12.99 -26.16 1.56
C LYS A 204 12.75 -24.68 1.22
N GLU A 205 13.18 -23.79 2.10
CA GLU A 205 13.04 -22.36 1.91
C GLU A 205 13.81 -21.83 0.68
N ALA A 206 15.03 -22.33 0.45
CA ALA A 206 15.85 -21.97 -0.68
C ALA A 206 15.30 -22.44 -2.03
N GLN A 207 14.30 -23.33 -2.04
CA GLN A 207 13.53 -23.74 -3.23
C GLN A 207 12.25 -22.93 -3.43
N MET A 208 11.97 -21.97 -2.55
CA MET A 208 10.79 -21.11 -2.60
C MET A 208 11.20 -19.65 -2.88
N SER A 209 11.87 -19.40 -4.00
CA SER A 209 12.28 -18.05 -4.43
C SER A 209 11.14 -17.29 -5.12
N PHE A 210 10.42 -17.91 -6.05
CA PHE A 210 9.41 -17.20 -6.83
C PHE A 210 8.00 -17.35 -6.25
N PRO A 211 7.20 -16.27 -6.15
CA PRO A 211 7.58 -14.86 -6.24
C PRO A 211 8.07 -14.32 -4.89
N SER A 212 8.62 -13.09 -4.89
CA SER A 212 9.07 -12.45 -3.64
C SER A 212 7.91 -11.92 -2.80
N GLY A 213 7.82 -12.40 -1.56
CA GLY A 213 6.75 -12.00 -0.65
C GLY A 213 6.94 -10.64 0.01
N HIS A 214 8.17 -10.22 0.27
CA HIS A 214 8.47 -8.87 0.73
C HIS A 214 8.08 -7.85 -0.33
N SER A 215 8.42 -8.12 -1.60
CA SER A 215 8.04 -7.28 -2.72
C SER A 215 6.52 -7.18 -2.86
N CYS A 216 5.82 -8.33 -2.84
CA CYS A 216 4.36 -8.36 -2.90
C CYS A 216 3.70 -7.55 -1.76
N ALA A 217 4.13 -7.75 -0.52
CA ALA A 217 3.59 -7.03 0.63
C ALA A 217 3.87 -5.51 0.54
N ALA A 218 5.09 -5.13 0.18
CA ALA A 218 5.49 -3.73 0.06
C ALA A 218 4.67 -3.00 -1.02
N PHE A 219 4.53 -3.60 -2.21
CA PHE A 219 3.75 -3.00 -3.30
C PHE A 219 2.24 -3.05 -3.04
N ALA A 220 1.73 -4.06 -2.33
CA ALA A 220 0.33 -4.08 -1.91
C ALA A 220 0.02 -2.95 -0.91
N GLY A 221 0.84 -2.81 0.13
CA GLY A 221 0.63 -1.81 1.20
C GLY A 221 0.90 -0.38 0.74
N PHE A 222 2.11 -0.11 0.25
CA PHE A 222 2.49 1.23 -0.19
C PHE A 222 1.89 1.61 -1.56
N GLY A 223 1.63 0.65 -2.44
CA GLY A 223 0.89 0.92 -3.68
C GLY A 223 -0.56 1.34 -3.37
N PHE A 224 -1.21 0.67 -2.41
CA PHE A 224 -2.53 1.09 -1.93
C PHE A 224 -2.48 2.51 -1.33
N LEU A 225 -1.46 2.81 -0.51
CA LEU A 225 -1.24 4.16 0.01
C LEU A 225 -1.09 5.20 -1.12
N GLY A 226 -0.33 4.89 -2.18
CA GLY A 226 -0.17 5.76 -3.34
C GLY A 226 -1.49 6.06 -4.04
N LEU A 227 -2.31 5.03 -4.28
CA LEU A 227 -3.66 5.18 -4.86
C LEU A 227 -4.55 6.04 -3.94
N TRP A 228 -4.51 5.79 -2.64
CA TRP A 228 -5.28 6.53 -1.65
C TRP A 228 -4.88 8.00 -1.57
N LEU A 229 -3.58 8.32 -1.54
CA LEU A 229 -3.09 9.69 -1.58
C LEU A 229 -3.49 10.41 -2.87
N ASN A 230 -3.44 9.73 -4.02
CA ASN A 230 -3.94 10.29 -5.27
C ASN A 230 -5.43 10.65 -5.17
N ALA A 231 -6.25 9.76 -4.61
CA ALA A 231 -7.67 10.01 -4.44
C ALA A 231 -7.95 11.21 -3.53
N LYS A 232 -7.28 11.30 -2.38
CA LYS A 232 -7.53 12.37 -1.39
C LYS A 232 -7.02 13.74 -1.82
N PHE A 233 -5.85 13.80 -2.47
CA PHE A 233 -5.24 15.07 -2.85
C PHE A 233 -5.45 15.47 -4.31
N LYS A 234 -6.19 14.65 -5.08
CA LYS A 234 -6.46 14.86 -6.51
C LYS A 234 -5.16 15.15 -7.26
N ILE A 235 -4.21 14.22 -7.14
CA ILE A 235 -2.85 14.39 -7.67
C ILE A 235 -2.90 14.50 -9.19
N PHE A 236 -3.64 13.60 -9.85
CA PHE A 236 -3.88 13.63 -11.29
C PHE A 236 -5.16 14.36 -11.72
N GLY A 237 -5.83 15.06 -10.81
CA GLY A 237 -7.06 15.79 -11.13
C GLY A 237 -6.76 16.99 -12.03
N SER A 238 -7.47 17.11 -13.16
CA SER A 238 -7.34 18.24 -14.07
C SER A 238 -7.69 19.54 -13.35
N GLY A 239 -6.72 20.45 -13.21
CA GLY A 239 -6.87 21.78 -12.61
C GLY A 239 -7.75 22.75 -13.41
N ARG A 240 -8.76 22.28 -14.15
CA ARG A 240 -9.76 23.15 -14.78
C ARG A 240 -10.75 23.57 -13.72
N ARG A 241 -10.51 24.76 -13.16
CA ARG A 241 -11.54 25.58 -12.53
C ARG A 241 -12.62 25.84 -13.59
N SER A 242 -13.62 24.96 -13.72
CA SER A 242 -14.73 25.21 -14.63
C SER A 242 -15.47 26.41 -14.07
N LYS A 243 -15.28 27.56 -14.71
CA LYS A 243 -16.12 28.73 -14.48
C LYS A 243 -17.53 28.30 -14.87
N PHE A 244 -18.35 27.92 -13.89
CA PHE A 244 -19.78 27.75 -14.08
C PHE A 244 -20.34 29.09 -14.51
N PRO A 245 -21.03 29.20 -15.66
CA PRO A 245 -21.79 30.39 -15.99
C PRO A 245 -23.10 30.33 -15.19
N ASN A 246 -23.09 30.85 -13.96
CA ASN A 246 -24.32 31.13 -13.23
C ASN A 246 -24.70 32.59 -13.48
N THR A 247 -25.61 32.83 -14.43
CA THR A 247 -26.82 33.64 -14.26
C THR A 247 -27.63 33.73 -15.57
N PRO A 248 -28.98 33.75 -15.49
CA PRO A 248 -29.84 33.90 -16.65
C PRO A 248 -29.73 35.33 -17.20
N LYS A 249 -29.64 35.46 -18.52
CA LYS A 249 -29.68 36.76 -19.20
C LYS A 249 -31.04 37.41 -18.98
N SER A 250 -31.12 38.35 -18.04
CA SER A 250 -32.10 39.43 -18.11
C SER A 250 -31.64 40.40 -19.20
N VAL A 251 -32.57 40.69 -20.11
CA VAL A 251 -32.47 41.56 -21.26
C VAL A 251 -31.95 42.94 -20.85
N GLU A 252 -30.81 43.38 -21.40
CA GLU A 252 -30.47 44.81 -21.45
C GLU A 252 -29.55 45.13 -22.64
N LYS A 253 -29.70 46.37 -23.11
CA LYS A 253 -29.48 46.92 -24.45
C LYS A 253 -28.08 46.76 -25.05
N GLN A 254 -28.12 46.65 -26.38
CA GLN A 254 -27.00 46.67 -27.30
C GLN A 254 -26.72 48.12 -27.72
N ASP A 255 -25.65 48.71 -27.21
CA ASP A 255 -25.01 49.87 -27.83
C ASP A 255 -23.54 49.51 -28.13
N THR A 256 -23.14 49.86 -29.34
CA THR A 256 -21.99 49.33 -30.07
C THR A 256 -20.90 50.39 -30.07
N GLU A 257 -19.76 50.14 -29.43
CA GLU A 257 -18.50 50.82 -29.77
C GLU A 257 -17.34 49.83 -29.74
N THR A 258 -16.78 49.59 -30.93
CA THR A 258 -15.61 48.76 -31.22
C THR A 258 -14.31 49.42 -30.78
N GLY A 259 -13.44 48.67 -30.09
CA GLY A 259 -11.99 48.90 -30.16
C GLY A 259 -11.13 48.77 -28.90
N GLY A 260 -11.54 48.03 -27.86
CA GLY A 260 -10.63 47.51 -26.82
C GLY A 260 -10.12 46.12 -27.21
N GLY A 261 -8.96 45.62 -26.79
CA GLY A 261 -8.08 46.04 -25.73
C GLY A 261 -7.20 44.84 -25.35
N ASN A 262 -5.96 45.18 -24.98
CA ASN A 262 -5.01 44.51 -24.11
C ASN A 262 -5.11 42.98 -23.89
N GLY A 263 -4.01 42.31 -24.23
CA GLY A 263 -3.76 40.88 -24.04
C GLY A 263 -4.16 40.37 -22.66
N GLY A 264 -5.10 39.43 -22.64
CA GLY A 264 -5.43 38.65 -21.48
C GLY A 264 -4.26 37.73 -21.12
N ASN A 265 -3.62 38.00 -19.99
CA ASN A 265 -2.72 37.07 -19.32
C ASN A 265 -3.49 35.79 -18.98
N GLN A 266 -3.32 34.76 -19.81
CA GLN A 266 -3.65 33.39 -19.43
C GLN A 266 -2.76 33.02 -18.24
N THR A 267 -3.33 33.00 -17.04
CA THR A 267 -2.63 32.53 -15.85
C THR A 267 -2.46 31.02 -15.98
N GLN A 268 -1.35 30.62 -16.61
CA GLN A 268 -0.96 29.24 -16.77
C GLN A 268 -0.82 28.60 -15.38
N GLY A 269 -1.68 27.63 -15.08
CA GLY A 269 -1.72 26.97 -13.78
C GLY A 269 -0.36 26.36 -13.43
N ARG A 270 0.28 26.84 -12.36
CA ARG A 270 1.57 26.35 -11.89
C ARG A 270 1.48 24.86 -11.53
N ILE A 271 2.34 24.03 -12.11
CA ILE A 271 2.46 22.60 -11.78
C ILE A 271 2.82 22.48 -10.29
N GLN A 272 2.01 21.74 -9.54
CA GLN A 272 2.19 21.53 -8.11
C GLN A 272 3.12 20.32 -7.87
N GLN A 273 4.43 20.55 -7.94
CA GLN A 273 5.48 19.51 -7.83
C GLN A 273 5.32 18.62 -6.58
N TRP A 274 4.90 19.19 -5.45
CA TRP A 274 4.68 18.46 -4.20
C TRP A 274 3.65 17.32 -4.32
N LYS A 275 2.67 17.44 -5.21
CA LYS A 275 1.68 16.39 -5.46
C LYS A 275 2.31 15.14 -6.08
N LEU A 276 3.26 15.32 -6.99
CA LEU A 276 4.00 14.20 -7.57
C LEU A 276 4.83 13.49 -6.50
N VAL A 277 5.49 14.23 -5.61
CA VAL A 277 6.29 13.66 -4.52
C VAL A 277 5.42 12.81 -3.59
N MET A 278 4.24 13.30 -3.20
CA MET A 278 3.32 12.51 -2.36
C MET A 278 2.86 11.23 -3.03
N PHE A 279 2.60 11.25 -4.35
CA PHE A 279 2.22 10.04 -5.07
C PHE A 279 3.39 9.07 -5.19
N ALA A 280 4.59 9.57 -5.51
CA ALA A 280 5.76 8.75 -5.79
C ALA A 280 6.41 8.14 -4.54
N ALA A 281 6.38 8.85 -3.40
CA ALA A 281 7.09 8.43 -2.20
C ALA A 281 6.72 7.01 -1.70
N PRO A 282 5.44 6.60 -1.63
CA PRO A 282 5.07 5.22 -1.29
C PRO A 282 5.70 4.18 -2.23
N TRP A 283 5.69 4.43 -3.55
CA TRP A 283 6.30 3.53 -4.52
C TRP A 283 7.83 3.45 -4.36
N CYS A 284 8.49 4.57 -4.07
CA CYS A 284 9.92 4.57 -3.79
C CYS A 284 10.25 3.72 -2.55
N ILE A 285 9.45 3.84 -1.48
CA ILE A 285 9.62 3.00 -0.28
C ILE A 285 9.43 1.52 -0.63
N ALA A 286 8.40 1.18 -1.41
CA ALA A 286 8.16 -0.20 -1.85
C ALA A 286 9.35 -0.77 -2.64
N ILE A 287 9.92 0.02 -3.57
CA ILE A 287 11.10 -0.35 -4.36
C ILE A 287 12.31 -0.60 -3.46
N LEU A 288 12.54 0.21 -2.43
CA LEU A 288 13.67 0.02 -1.52
C LEU A 288 13.53 -1.24 -0.68
N LEU A 289 12.34 -1.51 -0.14
CA LEU A 289 12.04 -2.74 0.60
C LEU A 289 12.19 -3.99 -0.30
N ALA A 290 11.69 -3.91 -1.52
CA ALA A 290 11.76 -4.98 -2.51
C ALA A 290 13.21 -5.21 -2.99
N GLY A 291 13.95 -4.14 -3.26
CA GLY A 291 15.33 -4.18 -3.71
C GLY A 291 16.30 -4.74 -2.67
N SER A 292 15.97 -4.63 -1.38
CA SER A 292 16.78 -5.25 -0.32
C SER A 292 16.91 -6.76 -0.51
N LYS A 293 15.89 -7.41 -1.10
CA LYS A 293 15.85 -8.86 -1.35
C LYS A 293 16.80 -9.33 -2.45
N VAL A 294 17.14 -8.44 -3.38
CA VAL A 294 18.17 -8.69 -4.37
C VAL A 294 19.55 -8.52 -3.72
N ARG A 295 19.68 -7.51 -2.84
CA ARG A 295 20.95 -7.20 -2.18
C ARG A 295 21.38 -8.23 -1.13
N ASP A 296 20.44 -8.85 -0.42
CA ASP A 296 20.72 -9.94 0.51
C ASP A 296 20.78 -11.31 -0.15
N GLU A 297 20.65 -11.39 -1.49
CA GLU A 297 20.70 -12.64 -2.27
C GLU A 297 19.55 -13.60 -1.95
N TRP A 298 18.40 -13.11 -1.45
CA TRP A 298 17.21 -13.94 -1.18
C TRP A 298 16.34 -14.15 -2.40
N HIS A 299 16.41 -13.25 -3.39
CA HIS A 299 15.57 -13.30 -4.59
C HIS A 299 16.32 -12.83 -5.83
N HIS A 300 15.97 -13.42 -6.97
CA HIS A 300 16.37 -12.85 -8.26
C HIS A 300 15.53 -11.59 -8.55
N PRO A 301 16.04 -10.65 -9.37
CA PRO A 301 15.29 -9.45 -9.75
C PRO A 301 13.91 -9.75 -10.36
N ILE A 302 13.78 -10.86 -11.11
CA ILE A 302 12.51 -11.27 -11.71
C ILE A 302 11.46 -11.67 -10.65
N ASP A 303 11.88 -12.35 -9.58
CA ASP A 303 10.99 -12.74 -8.46
C ASP A 303 10.44 -11.50 -7.76
N VAL A 304 11.29 -10.48 -7.64
CA VAL A 304 10.95 -9.19 -7.04
C VAL A 304 10.01 -8.39 -7.93
N LEU A 305 10.26 -8.33 -9.24
CA LEU A 305 9.38 -7.66 -10.20
C LEU A 305 8.00 -8.32 -10.27
N PHE A 306 7.94 -9.64 -10.33
CA PHE A 306 6.65 -10.34 -10.35
C PHE A 306 5.90 -10.15 -9.03
N GLY A 307 6.59 -10.22 -7.89
CA GLY A 307 6.01 -9.87 -6.59
C GLY A 307 5.42 -8.46 -6.57
N ALA A 308 6.14 -7.48 -7.13
CA ALA A 308 5.68 -6.10 -7.24
C ALA A 308 4.42 -5.96 -8.10
N LEU A 309 4.36 -6.66 -9.24
CA LEU A 309 3.19 -6.68 -10.12
C LEU A 309 1.97 -7.27 -9.41
N VAL A 310 2.14 -8.41 -8.74
CA VAL A 310 1.07 -9.05 -7.95
C VAL A 310 0.58 -8.11 -6.86
N GLY A 311 1.48 -7.58 -6.03
CA GLY A 311 1.12 -6.65 -4.95
C GLY A 311 0.38 -5.42 -5.46
N THR A 312 0.87 -4.84 -6.57
CA THR A 312 0.23 -3.70 -7.23
C THR A 312 -1.18 -4.06 -7.72
N ALA A 313 -1.37 -5.21 -8.36
CA ALA A 313 -2.68 -5.65 -8.84
C ALA A 313 -3.68 -5.79 -7.69
N PHE A 314 -3.29 -6.43 -6.58
CA PHE A 314 -4.16 -6.56 -5.41
C PHE A 314 -4.44 -5.23 -4.71
N ALA A 315 -3.49 -4.29 -4.71
CA ALA A 315 -3.75 -2.92 -4.26
C ALA A 315 -4.86 -2.25 -5.09
N HIS A 316 -4.82 -2.38 -6.42
CA HIS A 316 -5.84 -1.81 -7.31
C HIS A 316 -7.22 -2.45 -7.11
N MET A 317 -7.26 -3.79 -7.03
CA MET A 317 -8.50 -4.53 -6.80
C MET A 317 -9.12 -4.14 -5.46
N ALA A 318 -8.33 -4.18 -4.38
CA ALA A 318 -8.81 -3.83 -3.06
C ALA A 318 -9.22 -2.35 -2.96
N PHE A 319 -8.50 -1.43 -3.62
CA PHE A 319 -8.89 -0.03 -3.68
C PHE A 319 -10.26 0.13 -4.35
N ARG A 320 -10.48 -0.55 -5.48
CA ARG A 320 -11.78 -0.55 -6.17
C ARG A 320 -12.90 -1.19 -5.35
N MET A 321 -12.59 -2.11 -4.44
CA MET A 321 -13.56 -2.73 -3.52
C MET A 321 -14.03 -1.80 -2.40
N VAL A 322 -13.33 -0.68 -2.14
CA VAL A 322 -13.71 0.26 -1.08
C VAL A 322 -14.00 1.68 -1.59
N TYR A 323 -13.54 2.04 -2.79
CA TYR A 323 -13.78 3.34 -3.43
C TYR A 323 -14.49 3.19 -4.79
N ARG A 324 -15.27 4.22 -5.18
CA ARG A 324 -16.12 4.18 -6.40
C ARG A 324 -15.34 3.98 -7.70
N SER A 325 -14.16 4.57 -7.81
CA SER A 325 -13.27 4.42 -8.97
C SER A 325 -11.82 4.44 -8.52
N VAL A 326 -10.91 3.93 -9.38
CA VAL A 326 -9.46 3.97 -9.09
C VAL A 326 -8.85 5.29 -9.56
N TYR A 327 -9.17 5.69 -10.79
CA TYR A 327 -8.48 6.78 -11.49
C TYR A 327 -9.35 7.99 -11.83
N ASP A 328 -10.68 7.87 -11.80
CA ASP A 328 -11.53 9.04 -12.05
C ASP A 328 -11.47 9.97 -10.84
N TRP A 329 -10.81 11.11 -11.02
CA TRP A 329 -10.61 12.10 -9.97
C TRP A 329 -11.93 12.68 -9.44
N ARG A 330 -13.05 12.52 -10.15
CA ARG A 330 -14.36 13.03 -9.70
C ARG A 330 -14.90 12.24 -8.51
N ASP A 331 -14.66 10.94 -8.45
CA ASP A 331 -15.31 10.04 -7.50
C ASP A 331 -14.36 9.06 -6.79
N ASN A 332 -13.08 8.94 -7.19
CA ASN A 332 -12.12 8.01 -6.57
C ASN A 332 -11.86 8.21 -5.07
N HIS A 333 -12.20 9.37 -4.52
CA HIS A 333 -12.13 9.69 -3.10
C HIS A 333 -13.35 9.29 -2.28
N ILE A 334 -14.45 8.93 -2.94
CA ILE A 334 -15.74 8.65 -2.31
C ILE A 334 -15.75 7.15 -1.94
N PRO A 335 -15.81 6.82 -0.64
CA PRO A 335 -15.95 5.43 -0.22
C PRO A 335 -17.28 4.85 -0.71
N MET A 336 -17.32 3.55 -0.97
CA MET A 336 -18.57 2.86 -1.29
C MET A 336 -19.38 2.67 -0.01
N GLU A 337 -20.65 3.02 -0.08
CA GLU A 337 -21.62 2.71 0.98
C GLU A 337 -21.74 1.19 1.10
N ARG A 338 -21.66 0.67 2.33
CA ARG A 338 -21.66 -0.76 2.65
C ARG A 338 -22.74 -1.08 3.67
#